data_AF-A0A7V3XLC3-F1
#
_entry.id   AF-A0A7V3XLC3-F1
#
_cell.length_a   1.000
_cell.length_b   1.000
_cell.length_c   1.000
_cell.angle_alpha   90.00
_cell.angle_beta   90.00
_cell.angle_gamma   90.00
#
_symmetry.space_group_name_H-M   'P 1'
#
loop_
_entity.id
_entity.type
_entity.pdbx_description
1 polymer ?
#
loop_
_entity_poly.entity_id
_entity_poly.type
_entity_poly.pdbx_seq_one_letter_code
_entity_poly.pdbx_strand_id
1 'polypeptide(L)' 'MKAFLRRAWEGWKRFAFWLGDKQATVIYTIIYVVVVGPIALARRPFADPLQARARSRPSFWLPRVQVPATLEEARRQ' A
#
# COMPACT_ATOMS: atom_id res chain seq x y z
N MET A 1 -2.57 -41.18 -27.83
CA MET A 1 -2.64 -39.82 -28.40
C MET A 1 -3.43 -38.82 -27.55
N LYS A 2 -4.70 -39.09 -27.20
CA LYS A 2 -5.55 -38.19 -26.38
C LYS A 2 -4.95 -37.82 -25.01
N ALA A 3 -4.33 -38.79 -24.31
CA ALA A 3 -3.72 -38.55 -23.00
C ALA A 3 -2.49 -37.62 -23.06
N PHE A 4 -1.68 -37.73 -24.11
CA PHE A 4 -0.52 -36.86 -24.32
C PHE A 4 -0.94 -35.42 -24.61
N LEU A 5 -1.92 -35.23 -25.50
CA LEU A 5 -2.51 -33.92 -25.79
C LEU A 5 -3.12 -33.28 -24.54
N ARG A 6 -3.82 -34.06 -23.71
CA ARG A 6 -4.39 -33.58 -22.45
C ARG A 6 -3.30 -33.13 -21.47
N ARG A 7 -2.21 -33.88 -21.36
CA ARG A 7 -1.09 -33.56 -20.47
C ARG A 7 -0.30 -32.32 -20.94
N ALA A 8 -0.11 -32.19 -22.25
CA ALA A 8 0.46 -30.99 -22.85
C ALA A 8 -0.42 -29.75 -22.62
N TRP A 9 -1.75 -29.90 -22.77
CA TRP A 9 -2.72 -28.83 -22.49
C TRP A 9 -2.73 -28.40 -21.02
N GLU A 10 -2.66 -29.35 -20.09
CA GLU A 10 -2.55 -29.04 -18.66
C GLU A 10 -1.25 -28.31 -18.32
N GLY A 11 -0.13 -28.72 -18.92
CA GLY A 11 1.15 -28.01 -18.79
C GLY A 11 1.09 -26.59 -19.36
N TRP A 12 0.49 -26.42 -20.54
CA TRP A 12 0.30 -25.13 -21.19
C TRP A 12 -0.53 -24.17 -20.32
N LYS A 13 -1.65 -24.63 -19.75
CA LYS A 13 -2.47 -23.80 -18.86
C LYS A 13 -1.71 -23.33 -17.62
N ARG A 14 -0.88 -24.19 -17.01
CA ARG A 14 -0.05 -23.81 -15.86
C ARG A 14 0.99 -22.77 -16.24
N PHE A 15 1.62 -22.92 -17.40
CA PHE A 15 2.56 -21.94 -17.93
C PHE A 15 1.88 -20.60 -18.21
N ALA A 16 0.72 -20.60 -18.87
CA ALA A 16 -0.04 -19.38 -19.17
C ALA A 16 -0.47 -18.66 -17.89
N PHE A 17 -0.90 -19.39 -16.86
CA PHE A 17 -1.23 -18.82 -15.56
C PHE A 17 -0.01 -18.18 -14.90
N TRP A 18 1.13 -18.88 -14.88
CA TRP A 18 2.38 -18.34 -14.34
C TRP A 18 2.85 -17.11 -15.11
N LEU A 19 2.76 -17.12 -16.43
CA LEU A 19 3.12 -15.98 -17.27
C LEU A 19 2.20 -14.78 -17.01
N GLY A 20 0.91 -15.02 -16.82
CA GLY A 20 -0.07 -13.99 -16.45
C GLY A 20 0.24 -13.35 -15.10
N ASP A 21 0.58 -14.15 -14.08
CA ASP A 21 0.96 -13.65 -12.76
C ASP A 21 2.23 -12.76 -12.81
N LYS A 22 3.24 -13.19 -13.58
CA LYS A 22 4.46 -12.41 -13.78
C LYS A 22 4.19 -11.13 -14.58
N GLN A 23 3.43 -11.21 -15.67
CA GLN A 23 3.04 -10.03 -16.44
C GLN A 23 2.23 -9.04 -15.61
N ALA A 24 1.26 -9.52 -14.84
CA ALA A 24 0.46 -8.68 -13.95
C ALA A 24 1.36 -7.96 -12.95
N THR A 25 2.29 -8.67 -12.31
CA THR A 25 3.26 -8.06 -11.38
C THR A 25 4.06 -6.96 -12.07
N VAL A 26 4.57 -7.20 -13.28
CA VAL A 26 5.36 -6.20 -14.04
C VAL A 26 4.50 -4.99 -14.40
N ILE A 27 3.30 -5.20 -14.94
CA ILE A 27 2.37 -4.13 -15.32
C ILE A 27 2.00 -3.29 -14.10
N TYR A 28 1.60 -3.94 -12.99
CA TYR A 28 1.28 -3.23 -11.75
C TYR A 28 2.47 -2.46 -11.20
N THR A 29 3.67 -3.04 -11.25
CA THR A 29 4.90 -2.35 -10.81
C THR A 29 5.12 -1.09 -11.64
N ILE A 30 5.02 -1.18 -12.96
CA ILE A 30 5.18 -0.03 -13.85
C ILE A 30 4.11 1.04 -13.55
N ILE A 31 2.85 0.65 -13.42
CA ILE A 31 1.75 1.57 -13.10
C ILE A 31 2.01 2.26 -11.74
N TYR A 32 2.40 1.52 -10.72
CA TYR A 32 2.68 2.09 -9.40
C TYR A 32 3.83 3.08 -9.47
N VAL A 33 4.92 2.74 -10.16
CA VAL A 33 6.08 3.64 -10.28
C VAL A 33 5.75 4.88 -11.11
N VAL A 34 5.04 4.74 -12.23
CA VAL A 34 4.76 5.84 -13.17
C VAL A 34 3.63 6.73 -12.69
N VAL A 35 2.62 6.20 -12.01
CA VAL A 35 1.47 6.97 -11.54
C VAL A 35 1.67 7.40 -10.08
N VAL A 36 1.90 6.45 -9.18
CA VAL A 36 2.03 6.74 -7.74
C VAL A 36 3.37 7.40 -7.43
N GLY A 37 4.44 7.02 -8.13
CA GLY A 37 5.79 7.57 -7.92
C GLY A 37 5.84 9.11 -8.06
N PRO A 38 5.39 9.72 -9.17
CA PRO A 38 5.35 11.18 -9.30
C PRO A 38 4.48 11.85 -8.26
N ILE A 39 3.33 11.28 -7.90
CA ILE A 39 2.44 11.82 -6.85
C ILE A 39 3.17 11.82 -5.51
N ALA A 40 3.86 10.73 -5.17
CA ALA A 40 4.63 10.60 -3.95
C ALA A 40 5.81 11.58 -3.93
N LEU A 41 6.56 11.69 -5.03
CA LEU A 41 7.66 12.65 -5.19
C LEU A 41 7.18 14.10 -5.06
N ALA A 42 6.03 14.42 -5.66
CA ALA A 42 5.42 15.74 -5.57
C ALA A 42 4.93 16.04 -4.14
N ARG A 43 4.31 15.08 -3.43
CA ARG A 43 3.85 15.29 -2.04
C ARG A 43 4.97 15.27 -1.01
N ARG A 44 6.05 14.52 -1.24
CA ARG A 44 7.16 14.33 -0.28
C ARG A 44 7.72 15.64 0.28
N PRO A 45 7.96 16.71 -0.48
CA PRO A 45 8.41 17.98 0.08
C PRO A 45 7.33 18.71 0.90
N PHE A 46 6.04 18.56 0.60
CA PHE A 46 4.98 19.35 1.23
C PHE A 46 4.28 18.66 2.42
N ALA A 47 4.27 17.33 2.46
CA ALA A 47 3.60 16.57 3.49
C ALA A 47 4.61 15.81 4.36
N ASP A 48 4.55 15.99 5.68
CA ASP A 48 5.29 15.15 6.64
C ASP A 48 4.32 14.44 7.61
N PRO A 49 3.43 13.56 7.10
CA PRO A 49 2.43 12.91 7.93
C PRO A 49 3.06 12.03 9.02
N LEU A 50 4.27 11.53 8.78
CA LEU A 50 5.01 10.68 9.72
C LEU A 50 5.95 11.49 10.63
N GLN A 51 5.98 12.83 10.51
CA GLN A 51 6.91 13.72 11.22
C GLN A 51 8.38 13.27 11.09
N ALA A 52 8.74 12.60 9.99
CA ALA A 52 10.05 12.00 9.79
C ALA A 52 11.16 13.06 9.67
N ARG A 53 10.80 14.31 9.38
CA ARG A 53 11.72 15.45 9.33
C ARG A 53 11.94 16.08 10.71
N ALA A 54 11.12 15.76 11.70
CA ALA A 54 11.25 16.27 13.07
C ALA A 54 12.34 15.53 13.85
N ARG A 55 13.59 15.63 13.39
CA ARG A 55 14.78 14.99 14.01
C ARG A 55 15.16 15.56 15.37
N SER A 56 14.58 16.70 15.79
CA SER A 56 14.94 17.41 17.03
C SER A 56 13.76 17.62 17.99
N ARG A 57 12.78 16.71 18.01
CA ARG A 57 11.70 16.78 19.01
C ARG A 57 12.03 15.92 20.23
N PRO A 58 11.81 16.43 21.46
CA PRO A 58 11.99 15.66 22.68
C PRO A 58 10.95 14.55 22.86
N SER A 59 9.83 14.62 22.12
CA SER A 59 8.73 13.66 22.16
C SER A 59 7.92 13.72 20.87
N PHE A 60 7.43 12.55 20.43
CA PHE A 60 6.48 12.41 19.32
C PHE A 60 5.03 12.21 19.79
N TRP A 61 4.78 12.30 21.11
CA TRP A 61 3.43 12.28 21.65
C TRP A 61 2.64 13.46 21.10
N LEU A 62 1.53 13.18 20.42
CA LEU A 62 0.60 14.21 19.98
C LEU A 62 -0.11 14.79 21.22
N PRO A 63 -0.18 16.12 21.37
CA PRO A 63 -0.92 16.72 22.46
C PRO A 63 -2.38 16.31 22.35
N ARG A 64 -2.89 15.62 23.38
CA ARG A 64 -4.31 15.32 23.49
C ARG A 64 -5.03 16.64 23.75
N VAL A 65 -6.01 16.95 22.91
CA VAL A 65 -6.93 18.06 23.18
C VAL A 65 -7.68 17.71 24.48
N GLN A 66 -7.49 18.53 25.51
CA GLN A 66 -8.19 18.33 26.76
C GLN A 66 -9.65 18.71 26.54
N VAL A 67 -10.53 17.75 26.83
CA VAL A 67 -11.97 17.92 26.74
C VAL A 67 -12.47 18.37 28.13
N PRO A 68 -13.37 19.38 28.23
CA PRO A 68 -13.87 19.87 29.50
C PRO A 68 -14.34 18.77 30.46
N ALA A 69 -13.88 18.80 31.72
CA ALA A 69 -14.28 17.85 32.76
C ALA A 69 -15.74 18.05 33.22
N THR A 70 -16.69 17.82 32.31
CA THR A 70 -18.13 17.96 32.51
C THR A 70 -18.77 16.59 32.55
N LEU A 71 -19.90 16.50 33.28
CA LEU A 71 -20.67 15.26 33.39
C LEU A 71 -21.16 14.78 32.02
N GLU A 72 -21.50 15.72 31.13
CA GLU A 72 -21.95 15.44 29.77
C GLU A 72 -20.85 14.82 28.90
N GLU A 73 -19.60 15.22 29.06
CA GLU A 73 -18.48 14.60 28.35
C GLU A 73 -18.07 13.26 28.95
N ALA A 74 -18.16 13.10 30.27
CA ALA A 74 -17.95 11.81 30.93
C ALA A 74 -18.96 10.75 30.47
N ARG A 75 -20.19 11.15 30.12
CA ARG A 75 -21.21 10.25 29.54
C ARG A 75 -20.92 9.82 28.10
N ARG A 76 -20.02 10.51 27.38
CA ARG A 76 -19.68 10.23 25.97
C ARG A 76 -18.44 9.33 25.81
N GLN A 77 -17.70 9.09 26.89
CA GLN A 77 -16.54 8.17 26.93
C GLN A 77 -16.99 6.76 27.28
#